data_AF-A0AAD2VMQ2-F1
#
_entry.id   AF-A0AAD2VMQ2-F1
#
_cell.length_a   1.000
_cell.length_b   1.000
_cell.length_c   1.000
_cell.angle_alpha   90.00
_cell.angle_beta   90.00
_cell.angle_gamma   90.00
#
_symmetry.space_group_name_H-M   'P 1'
#
loop_
_entity.id
_entity.type
_entity.pdbx_description
1 polymer ?
#
loop_
_entity_poly.entity_id
_entity_poly.type
_entity_poly.pdbx_seq_one_letter_code
_entity_poly.pdbx_strand_id
1 'polypeptide(L)'
;MKKTYLFLNTSFFFWFLTLIGWFFSYLTSALFSFALSILFLIVYFNQKKVSKMFTKRQNKPAPTATPPSVSHEPEVTVKIEEQVTLSTPTISEEKTNTIISRDVVFEGNITSNEQVHIYGKVIGNITGKDNTVKVMLNGQVTGNITCKELVVNGRIEGECHSDTISIENNGEIHGTIHYSSLSIKKGGILSGQAQVKNPAHHSEKVTVLKDKLKQDALILNESVNNASL
;
A
#
# COMPACT_ATOMS: atom_id res chain seq x y z
N MET A 1 -21.28 16.38 -59.49
CA MET A 1 -21.45 14.94 -59.80
C MET A 1 -22.72 14.43 -59.13
N LYS A 2 -23.48 13.52 -59.75
CA LYS A 2 -24.91 13.28 -59.42
C LYS A 2 -25.08 12.22 -58.32
N LYS A 3 -25.96 12.50 -57.32
CA LYS A 3 -26.26 11.63 -56.16
C LYS A 3 -26.86 10.26 -56.54
N THR A 4 -27.31 10.07 -57.78
CA THR A 4 -27.98 8.87 -58.29
C THR A 4 -27.12 7.60 -58.20
N TYR A 5 -25.80 7.71 -58.38
CA TYR A 5 -24.89 6.56 -58.31
C TYR A 5 -24.70 6.01 -56.89
N LEU A 6 -24.96 6.81 -55.85
CA LEU A 6 -24.77 6.41 -54.46
C LEU A 6 -25.80 5.33 -54.06
N PHE A 7 -27.07 5.53 -54.41
CA PHE A 7 -28.15 4.57 -54.12
C PHE A 7 -27.98 3.24 -54.87
N LEU A 8 -27.57 3.29 -56.15
CA LEU A 8 -27.34 2.07 -56.93
C LEU A 8 -26.21 1.23 -56.32
N ASN A 9 -25.15 1.88 -55.83
CA ASN A 9 -24.02 1.19 -55.18
C ASN A 9 -24.44 0.57 -53.82
N THR A 10 -25.36 1.20 -53.09
CA THR A 10 -25.94 0.63 -51.85
C THR A 10 -26.77 -0.63 -52.13
N SER A 11 -27.56 -0.67 -53.20
CA SER A 11 -28.33 -1.88 -53.56
C SER A 11 -27.41 -3.05 -53.94
N PHE A 12 -26.35 -2.81 -54.72
CA PHE A 12 -25.35 -3.85 -55.01
C PHE A 12 -24.64 -4.35 -53.75
N PHE A 13 -24.28 -3.44 -52.83
CA PHE A 13 -23.69 -3.82 -51.54
C PHE A 13 -24.63 -4.70 -50.71
N PHE A 14 -25.93 -4.36 -50.63
CA PHE A 14 -26.90 -5.13 -49.86
C PHE A 14 -27.19 -6.51 -50.48
N TRP A 15 -27.25 -6.59 -51.81
CA TRP A 15 -27.38 -7.86 -52.53
C TRP A 15 -26.15 -8.75 -52.35
N PHE A 16 -24.93 -8.17 -52.44
CA PHE A 16 -23.69 -8.88 -52.17
C PHE A 16 -23.58 -9.34 -50.71
N LEU A 17 -24.01 -8.52 -49.74
CA LEU A 17 -24.07 -8.89 -48.32
C LEU A 17 -25.03 -10.07 -48.06
N THR A 18 -26.14 -10.13 -48.79
CA THR A 18 -27.11 -11.24 -48.74
C THR A 18 -26.53 -12.51 -49.39
N LEU A 19 -25.80 -12.36 -50.50
CA LEU A 19 -25.08 -13.46 -51.15
C LEU A 19 -23.95 -14.02 -50.26
N ILE A 20 -23.20 -13.15 -49.57
CA ILE A 20 -22.22 -13.52 -48.54
C ILE A 20 -22.90 -14.28 -47.39
N GLY A 21 -24.08 -13.84 -46.96
CA GLY A 21 -24.86 -14.52 -45.92
C GLY A 21 -25.28 -15.94 -46.30
N TRP A 22 -25.55 -16.19 -47.59
CA TRP A 22 -25.84 -17.53 -48.11
C TRP A 22 -24.57 -18.39 -48.28
N PHE A 23 -23.43 -17.77 -48.60
CA PHE A 23 -22.13 -18.44 -48.74
C PHE A 23 -21.50 -18.84 -47.40
N PHE A 24 -21.79 -18.11 -46.32
CA PHE A 24 -21.33 -18.41 -44.96
C PHE A 24 -22.16 -19.54 -44.32
N SER A 25 -21.94 -20.77 -44.80
CA SER A 25 -22.41 -22.00 -44.15
C SER A 25 -21.69 -22.22 -42.80
N TYR A 26 -22.18 -21.48 -41.81
CA TYR A 26 -22.08 -21.55 -40.35
C TYR A 26 -20.73 -21.61 -39.61
N LEU A 27 -19.65 -22.19 -40.16
CA LEU A 27 -18.46 -22.51 -39.33
C LEU A 27 -17.35 -21.45 -39.36
N THR A 28 -17.10 -20.80 -40.50
CA THR A 28 -16.02 -19.80 -40.64
C THR A 28 -16.42 -18.41 -40.15
N SER A 29 -17.72 -18.09 -40.12
CA SER A 29 -18.27 -16.81 -39.63
C SER A 29 -18.07 -16.64 -38.13
N ALA A 30 -18.20 -17.72 -37.36
CA ALA A 30 -18.03 -17.70 -35.91
C ALA A 30 -16.63 -17.21 -35.48
N LEU A 31 -15.58 -17.73 -36.12
CA LEU A 31 -14.19 -17.34 -35.84
C LEU A 31 -13.91 -15.88 -36.24
N PHE A 32 -14.40 -15.43 -37.40
CA PHE A 32 -14.21 -14.06 -37.84
C PHE A 32 -14.97 -13.06 -36.96
N SER A 33 -16.21 -13.39 -36.55
CA SER A 33 -17.00 -12.58 -35.61
C SER A 33 -16.32 -12.47 -34.24
N PHE A 34 -15.79 -13.58 -33.71
CA PHE A 34 -15.06 -13.58 -32.44
C PHE A 34 -13.77 -12.75 -32.51
N ALA A 35 -12.99 -12.89 -33.58
CA ALA A 35 -11.78 -12.08 -33.80
C ALA A 35 -12.09 -10.59 -33.92
N LEU A 36 -13.15 -10.22 -34.66
CA LEU A 36 -13.56 -8.83 -34.84
C LEU A 36 -14.08 -8.22 -33.52
N SER A 37 -14.79 -9.00 -32.71
CA SER A 37 -15.26 -8.61 -31.38
C SER A 37 -14.09 -8.36 -30.41
N ILE A 38 -13.08 -9.22 -30.41
CA ILE A 38 -11.86 -9.04 -29.62
C ILE A 38 -11.10 -7.78 -30.05
N LEU A 39 -10.94 -7.57 -31.36
CA LEU A 39 -10.30 -6.37 -31.89
C LEU A 39 -11.04 -5.09 -31.47
N PHE A 40 -12.37 -5.09 -31.53
CA PHE A 40 -13.19 -3.97 -31.06
C PHE A 40 -13.05 -3.72 -29.56
N LEU A 41 -12.98 -4.78 -28.74
CA LEU A 41 -12.79 -4.67 -27.30
C LEU A 41 -11.41 -4.11 -26.94
N ILE A 42 -10.36 -4.53 -27.65
CA ILE A 42 -9.00 -3.98 -27.52
C ILE A 42 -8.98 -2.49 -27.91
N VAL A 43 -9.57 -2.12 -29.05
CA VAL A 43 -9.64 -0.72 -29.49
C VAL A 43 -10.45 0.14 -28.51
N TYR A 44 -11.59 -0.36 -28.02
CA TYR A 44 -12.41 0.30 -27.00
C TYR A 44 -11.63 0.50 -25.69
N PHE A 45 -10.88 -0.50 -25.22
CA PHE A 45 -10.07 -0.37 -24.01
C PHE A 45 -8.95 0.66 -24.17
N ASN A 46 -8.30 0.71 -25.33
CA ASN A 46 -7.29 1.72 -25.65
C ASN A 46 -7.90 3.14 -25.76
N GLN A 47 -9.01 3.31 -26.47
CA GLN A 47 -9.78 4.57 -26.54
C GLN A 47 -10.21 5.05 -25.15
N LYS A 48 -10.69 4.13 -24.29
CA LYS A 48 -11.12 4.41 -22.90
C LYS A 48 -9.94 4.78 -21.99
N LYS A 49 -8.75 4.22 -22.22
CA LYS A 49 -7.51 4.60 -21.52
C LYS A 49 -7.07 6.03 -21.90
N VAL A 50 -7.12 6.39 -23.19
CA VAL A 50 -6.79 7.74 -23.69
C VAL A 50 -7.81 8.79 -23.22
N SER A 51 -9.10 8.45 -23.21
CA SER A 51 -10.19 9.37 -22.85
C SER A 51 -10.15 9.85 -21.39
N LYS A 52 -9.39 9.18 -20.50
CA LYS A 52 -9.18 9.65 -19.11
C LYS A 52 -8.11 10.74 -18.95
N MET A 53 -7.40 11.14 -20.02
CA MET A 53 -6.31 12.14 -19.94
C MET A 53 -6.64 13.52 -20.55
N PHE A 54 -7.80 13.70 -21.20
CA PHE A 54 -8.14 14.96 -21.90
C PHE A 54 -9.50 15.55 -21.53
N THR A 55 -9.82 15.63 -20.23
CA THR A 55 -10.90 16.54 -19.77
C THR A 55 -10.62 17.12 -18.38
N LYS A 56 -9.88 18.23 -18.35
CA LYS A 56 -10.11 19.31 -17.39
C LYS A 56 -10.26 20.61 -18.17
N ARG A 57 -11.40 21.28 -18.01
CA ARG A 57 -11.79 22.43 -18.85
C ARG A 57 -11.01 23.69 -18.52
N GLN A 58 -10.95 24.56 -19.53
CA GLN A 58 -10.51 25.95 -19.42
C GLN A 58 -11.31 26.71 -18.36
N ASN A 59 -10.66 27.62 -17.64
CA ASN A 59 -11.27 28.84 -17.11
C ASN A 59 -10.30 30.00 -17.39
N LYS A 60 -10.79 31.04 -18.07
CA LYS A 60 -10.10 32.32 -18.28
C LYS A 60 -10.98 33.42 -17.70
N PRO A 61 -10.41 34.39 -16.98
CA PRO A 61 -10.65 35.78 -17.36
C PRO A 61 -9.35 36.63 -17.45
N ALA A 62 -9.41 37.67 -18.27
CA ALA A 62 -8.51 38.84 -18.30
C ALA A 62 -9.38 40.02 -18.81
N PRO A 63 -9.27 41.26 -18.30
CA PRO A 63 -8.14 42.19 -18.54
C PRO A 63 -7.59 42.83 -17.23
N THR A 64 -6.69 43.84 -17.19
CA THR A 64 -5.47 44.23 -17.96
C THR A 64 -4.91 45.54 -17.37
N ALA A 65 -3.63 45.61 -16.96
CA ALA A 65 -2.87 46.87 -16.83
C ALA A 65 -1.35 46.64 -16.66
N THR A 66 -0.54 47.44 -17.36
CA THR A 66 0.94 47.63 -17.30
C THR A 66 1.22 49.09 -17.72
N PRO A 67 2.43 49.68 -17.62
CA PRO A 67 3.66 49.39 -16.84
C PRO A 67 3.99 50.59 -15.87
N PRO A 68 5.18 50.75 -15.22
CA PRO A 68 6.54 50.99 -15.77
C PRO A 68 7.65 50.24 -14.95
N SER A 69 8.97 50.53 -14.96
CA SER A 69 9.97 50.70 -16.04
C SER A 69 11.40 50.82 -15.43
N VAL A 70 12.33 49.93 -15.81
CA VAL A 70 13.82 50.09 -15.96
C VAL A 70 14.73 50.61 -14.82
N SER A 71 15.92 49.96 -14.72
CA SER A 71 17.24 50.34 -14.11
C SER A 71 17.40 50.36 -12.55
N HIS A 72 18.58 50.17 -11.93
CA HIS A 72 19.99 50.14 -12.37
C HIS A 72 20.86 49.00 -11.74
N GLU A 73 22.00 48.75 -12.38
CA GLU A 73 23.21 48.01 -11.96
C GLU A 73 24.05 48.78 -10.89
N PRO A 74 24.82 48.10 -10.02
CA PRO A 74 26.29 48.16 -10.16
C PRO A 74 27.03 46.81 -10.08
N GLU A 75 28.18 46.81 -10.77
CA GLU A 75 29.23 45.81 -10.87
C GLU A 75 30.05 45.62 -9.55
N VAL A 76 30.63 44.41 -9.33
CA VAL A 76 32.07 44.20 -9.02
C VAL A 76 32.40 42.71 -8.78
N THR A 77 33.39 42.28 -9.55
CA THR A 77 34.14 41.01 -9.62
C THR A 77 34.75 40.45 -8.32
N VAL A 78 34.87 39.11 -8.23
CA VAL A 78 36.12 38.37 -7.92
C VAL A 78 36.08 36.97 -8.59
N LYS A 79 37.19 36.54 -9.21
CA LYS A 79 37.47 35.14 -9.62
C LYS A 79 38.24 34.41 -8.53
N ILE A 80 38.05 33.08 -8.38
CA ILE A 80 38.93 32.03 -7.80
C ILE A 80 38.03 30.82 -7.47
N GLU A 81 38.42 29.55 -7.49
CA GLU A 81 39.33 28.77 -8.36
C GLU A 81 38.95 27.29 -8.14
N GLU A 82 39.28 26.40 -9.07
CA GLU A 82 38.89 25.00 -9.04
C GLU A 82 39.73 24.21 -8.00
N GLN A 83 39.10 23.82 -6.88
CA GLN A 83 39.67 22.89 -5.90
C GLN A 83 38.77 21.67 -5.73
N VAL A 84 39.09 20.62 -6.50
CA VAL A 84 38.56 19.27 -6.31
C VAL A 84 38.92 18.79 -4.90
N THR A 85 37.95 18.79 -3.99
CA THR A 85 38.03 17.98 -2.76
C THR A 85 36.96 16.91 -2.84
N LEU A 86 37.40 15.67 -3.01
CA LEU A 86 36.56 14.50 -3.25
C LEU A 86 35.81 14.08 -1.98
N SER A 87 34.76 14.82 -1.61
CA SER A 87 33.82 14.40 -0.57
C SER A 87 32.96 13.26 -1.11
N THR A 88 33.37 12.02 -0.82
CA THR A 88 32.62 10.80 -1.10
C THR A 88 31.17 10.98 -0.63
N PRO A 89 30.15 10.80 -1.50
CA PRO A 89 28.78 10.73 -1.04
C PRO A 89 28.64 9.42 -0.26
N THR A 90 28.70 9.51 1.08
CA THR A 90 28.19 8.45 1.93
C THR A 90 26.69 8.37 1.67
N ILE A 91 26.30 7.42 0.80
CA ILE A 91 24.91 6.98 0.71
C ILE A 91 24.63 6.27 2.03
N SER A 92 24.22 7.04 3.04
CA SER A 92 23.34 6.52 4.05
C SER A 92 22.13 5.97 3.32
N GLU A 93 21.79 4.71 3.56
CA GLU A 93 20.53 4.14 3.10
C GLU A 93 19.39 4.96 3.72
N GLU A 94 18.91 5.97 2.99
CA GLU A 94 17.74 6.72 3.41
C GLU A 94 16.59 5.73 3.48
N LYS A 95 16.15 5.44 4.70
CA LYS A 95 15.06 4.52 4.95
C LYS A 95 13.78 5.14 4.40
N THR A 96 13.54 4.85 3.13
CA THR A 96 12.38 5.27 2.36
C THR A 96 11.11 4.79 3.07
N ASN A 97 10.12 5.68 3.12
CA ASN A 97 8.85 5.45 3.83
C ASN A 97 7.71 5.83 2.88
N THR A 98 6.76 4.91 2.70
CA THR A 98 5.55 5.19 1.92
C THR A 98 4.54 5.92 2.80
N ILE A 99 4.09 7.11 2.41
CA ILE A 99 3.10 7.90 3.16
C ILE A 99 1.82 8.08 2.34
N ILE A 100 0.68 7.61 2.89
CA ILE A 100 -0.66 7.86 2.35
C ILE A 100 -1.26 9.04 3.09
N SER A 101 -1.34 10.20 2.44
CA SER A 101 -1.86 11.45 3.01
C SER A 101 -3.34 11.41 3.35
N ARG A 102 -3.79 12.29 4.25
CA ARG A 102 -5.18 12.35 4.78
C ARG A 102 -6.25 12.41 3.69
N ASP A 103 -6.05 13.24 2.67
CA ASP A 103 -7.04 13.48 1.61
C ASP A 103 -6.93 12.48 0.44
N VAL A 104 -6.31 11.32 0.67
CA VAL A 104 -6.18 10.23 -0.30
C VAL A 104 -7.12 9.09 0.07
N VAL A 105 -7.93 8.66 -0.89
CA VAL A 105 -8.64 7.38 -0.86
C VAL A 105 -7.92 6.45 -1.84
N PHE A 106 -7.30 5.39 -1.33
CA PHE A 106 -6.68 4.35 -2.14
C PHE A 106 -7.60 3.14 -2.23
N GLU A 107 -7.84 2.65 -3.45
CA GLU A 107 -8.62 1.43 -3.70
C GLU A 107 -7.77 0.42 -4.48
N GLY A 108 -7.53 -0.76 -3.90
CA GLY A 108 -6.75 -1.83 -4.54
C GLY A 108 -5.80 -2.55 -3.59
N ASN A 109 -4.75 -3.15 -4.14
CA ASN A 109 -3.73 -3.87 -3.38
C ASN A 109 -2.45 -3.04 -3.27
N ILE A 110 -1.91 -2.91 -2.06
CA ILE A 110 -0.62 -2.27 -1.77
C ILE A 110 0.39 -3.37 -1.45
N THR A 111 1.50 -3.41 -2.17
CA THR A 111 2.68 -4.20 -1.77
C THR A 111 3.82 -3.23 -1.55
N SER A 112 4.41 -3.22 -0.35
CA SER A 112 5.57 -2.36 -0.05
C SER A 112 6.69 -3.15 0.63
N ASN A 113 7.91 -2.88 0.16
CA ASN A 113 9.14 -3.43 0.73
C ASN A 113 9.70 -2.56 1.87
N GLU A 114 8.95 -1.54 2.28
CA GLU A 114 9.37 -0.52 3.26
C GLU A 114 8.28 -0.28 4.31
N GLN A 115 8.56 0.62 5.26
CA GLN A 115 7.57 1.07 6.24
C GLN A 115 6.49 1.94 5.57
N VAL A 116 5.22 1.63 5.89
CA VAL A 116 4.05 2.34 5.34
C VAL A 116 3.34 3.11 6.46
N HIS A 117 3.11 4.40 6.25
CA HIS A 117 2.33 5.28 7.16
C HIS A 117 1.02 5.67 6.48
N ILE A 118 -0.10 5.41 7.16
CA ILE A 118 -1.44 5.60 6.61
C ILE A 118 -2.16 6.69 7.41
N TYR A 119 -2.33 7.86 6.81
CA TYR A 119 -3.10 8.98 7.35
C TYR A 119 -4.46 9.17 6.68
N GLY A 120 -4.65 8.63 5.47
CA GLY A 120 -5.91 8.68 4.71
C GLY A 120 -6.69 7.37 4.74
N LYS A 121 -7.54 7.16 3.72
CA LYS A 121 -8.38 5.96 3.60
C LYS A 121 -7.78 4.93 2.64
N VAL A 122 -7.76 3.67 3.04
CA VAL A 122 -7.32 2.54 2.21
C VAL A 122 -8.42 1.48 2.19
N ILE A 123 -8.82 1.05 1.00
CA ILE A 123 -9.81 0.01 0.76
C ILE A 123 -9.15 -1.09 -0.07
N GLY A 124 -8.95 -2.26 0.52
CA GLY A 124 -8.30 -3.41 -0.10
C GLY A 124 -7.12 -3.94 0.72
N ASN A 125 -6.21 -4.68 0.09
CA ASN A 125 -5.24 -5.51 0.79
C ASN A 125 -3.87 -4.83 0.90
N ILE A 126 -3.23 -4.91 2.06
CA ILE A 126 -1.91 -4.34 2.33
C ILE A 126 -0.93 -5.45 2.67
N THR A 127 0.11 -5.62 1.85
CA THR A 127 1.16 -6.63 2.01
C THR A 127 2.52 -5.95 2.24
N GLY A 128 3.06 -6.10 3.45
CA GLY A 128 4.40 -5.67 3.83
C GLY A 128 5.04 -6.72 4.72
N LYS A 129 5.21 -7.95 4.20
CA LYS A 129 5.51 -9.17 4.98
C LYS A 129 6.63 -9.02 6.00
N ASP A 130 7.69 -8.30 5.65
CA ASP A 130 8.88 -8.12 6.48
C ASP A 130 8.95 -6.73 7.15
N ASN A 131 7.91 -5.92 6.99
CA ASN A 131 7.90 -4.48 7.29
C ASN A 131 6.89 -4.07 8.36
N THR A 132 7.08 -2.85 8.87
CA THR A 132 6.15 -2.19 9.81
C THR A 132 5.09 -1.39 9.06
N VAL A 133 3.81 -1.66 9.32
CA VAL A 133 2.69 -0.82 8.85
C VAL A 133 2.17 0.01 10.04
N LYS A 134 2.01 1.32 9.82
CA LYS A 134 1.53 2.26 10.84
C LYS A 134 0.25 2.96 10.36
N VAL A 135 -0.86 2.71 11.05
CA VAL A 135 -2.11 3.45 10.87
C VAL A 135 -2.15 4.60 11.86
N MET A 136 -2.23 5.83 11.35
CA MET A 136 -2.20 7.06 12.15
C MET A 136 -3.62 7.53 12.53
N LEU A 137 -3.73 8.61 13.31
CA LEU A 137 -4.99 9.08 13.92
C LEU A 137 -6.19 9.27 12.97
N ASN A 138 -5.94 9.64 11.71
CA ASN A 138 -6.98 9.83 10.70
C ASN A 138 -7.02 8.67 9.68
N GLY A 139 -6.14 7.68 9.84
CA GLY A 139 -6.03 6.52 8.98
C GLY A 139 -7.22 5.60 9.15
N GLN A 140 -7.87 5.25 8.04
CA GLN A 140 -8.94 4.25 8.00
C GLN A 140 -8.57 3.17 6.99
N VAL A 141 -8.46 1.92 7.44
CA VAL A 141 -8.17 0.77 6.58
C VAL A 141 -9.33 -0.21 6.59
N THR A 142 -9.89 -0.50 5.42
CA THR A 142 -10.94 -1.52 5.24
C THR A 142 -10.42 -2.61 4.31
N GLY A 143 -10.13 -3.79 4.84
CA GLY A 143 -9.57 -4.92 4.08
C GLY A 143 -8.53 -5.72 4.88
N ASN A 144 -7.73 -6.53 4.19
CA ASN A 144 -6.80 -7.46 4.84
C ASN A 144 -5.38 -6.90 4.90
N ILE A 145 -4.76 -6.94 6.08
CA ILE A 145 -3.40 -6.43 6.31
C ILE A 145 -2.49 -7.62 6.64
N THR A 146 -1.35 -7.74 5.96
CA THR A 146 -0.31 -8.74 6.24
C THR A 146 1.04 -8.04 6.37
N CYS A 147 1.59 -7.99 7.57
CA CYS A 147 2.85 -7.28 7.85
C CYS A 147 3.61 -7.87 9.05
N LYS A 148 4.91 -7.59 9.20
CA LYS A 148 5.68 -8.11 10.35
C LYS A 148 5.29 -7.45 11.67
N GLU A 149 5.10 -6.14 11.62
CA GLU A 149 4.75 -5.31 12.77
C GLU A 149 3.62 -4.35 12.38
N LEU A 150 2.57 -4.29 13.20
CA LEU A 150 1.42 -3.42 13.00
C LEU A 150 1.30 -2.45 14.18
N VAL A 151 1.29 -1.15 13.89
CA VAL A 151 1.02 -0.08 14.87
C VAL A 151 -0.29 0.60 14.49
N VAL A 152 -1.26 0.60 15.41
CA VAL A 152 -2.63 1.07 15.14
C VAL A 152 -2.97 2.23 16.07
N ASN A 153 -3.04 3.44 15.53
CA ASN A 153 -3.52 4.64 16.21
C ASN A 153 -4.72 5.27 15.50
N GLY A 154 -5.36 4.54 14.59
CA GLY A 154 -6.57 4.91 13.85
C GLY A 154 -7.51 3.69 13.73
N ARG A 155 -8.36 3.66 12.69
CA ARG A 155 -9.45 2.67 12.58
C ARG A 155 -9.18 1.61 11.52
N ILE A 156 -9.32 0.34 11.88
CA ILE A 156 -9.15 -0.81 10.98
C ILE A 156 -10.42 -1.68 11.00
N GLU A 157 -10.90 -2.06 9.82
CA GLU A 157 -12.02 -2.98 9.61
C GLU A 157 -11.57 -4.12 8.69
N GLY A 158 -11.52 -5.36 9.20
CA GLY A 158 -11.15 -6.53 8.39
C GLY A 158 -10.26 -7.53 9.13
N GLU A 159 -9.34 -8.15 8.39
CA GLU A 159 -8.50 -9.25 8.88
C GLU A 159 -7.02 -8.84 8.94
N CYS A 160 -6.43 -8.85 10.13
CA CYS A 160 -5.05 -8.42 10.36
C CYS A 160 -4.15 -9.60 10.69
N HIS A 161 -3.17 -9.87 9.84
CA HIS A 161 -2.11 -10.85 10.04
C HIS A 161 -0.79 -10.15 10.36
N SER A 162 -0.28 -10.33 11.57
CA SER A 162 1.03 -9.80 11.95
C SER A 162 1.77 -10.69 12.95
N ASP A 163 3.07 -10.45 13.15
CA ASP A 163 3.79 -11.08 14.27
C ASP A 163 3.64 -10.26 15.54
N THR A 164 3.78 -8.92 15.43
CA THR A 164 3.61 -8.01 16.57
C THR A 164 2.55 -6.96 16.27
N ILE A 165 1.45 -6.94 17.03
CA ILE A 165 0.41 -5.91 16.95
C ILE A 165 0.50 -5.01 18.17
N SER A 166 0.54 -3.70 17.93
CA SER A 166 0.51 -2.66 18.96
C SER A 166 -0.65 -1.70 18.70
N ILE A 167 -1.60 -1.65 19.64
CA ILE A 167 -2.75 -0.74 19.59
C ILE A 167 -2.43 0.45 20.48
N GLU A 168 -2.34 1.64 19.87
CA GLU A 168 -2.10 2.92 20.52
C GLU A 168 -3.41 3.49 21.11
N ASN A 169 -3.31 4.65 21.79
CA ASN A 169 -4.39 5.21 22.59
C ASN A 169 -5.70 5.52 21.83
N ASN A 170 -5.66 5.68 20.49
CA ASN A 170 -6.84 5.88 19.64
C ASN A 170 -6.98 4.77 18.57
N GLY A 171 -6.32 3.62 18.77
CA GLY A 171 -6.41 2.50 17.86
C GLY A 171 -7.71 1.74 18.04
N GLU A 172 -8.50 1.63 16.97
CA GLU A 172 -9.73 0.83 16.91
C GLU A 172 -9.56 -0.28 15.87
N ILE A 173 -9.68 -1.55 16.28
CA ILE A 173 -9.69 -2.70 15.37
C ILE A 173 -11.04 -3.41 15.46
N HIS A 174 -11.73 -3.52 14.33
CA HIS A 174 -12.96 -4.29 14.15
C HIS A 174 -12.72 -5.47 13.20
N GLY A 175 -12.87 -6.70 13.70
CA GLY A 175 -12.71 -7.91 12.88
C GLY A 175 -11.84 -8.98 13.53
N THR A 176 -11.05 -9.69 12.73
CA THR A 176 -10.22 -10.82 13.19
C THR A 176 -8.74 -10.45 13.15
N ILE A 177 -8.02 -10.68 14.24
CA ILE A 177 -6.57 -10.50 14.30
C ILE A 177 -5.84 -11.82 14.53
N HIS A 178 -4.74 -12.01 13.82
CA HIS A 178 -3.79 -13.10 13.96
C HIS A 178 -2.44 -12.51 14.37
N TYR A 179 -1.97 -12.83 15.58
CA TYR A 179 -0.76 -12.24 16.16
C TYR A 179 0.09 -13.24 16.94
N SER A 180 1.40 -13.04 16.96
CA SER A 180 2.33 -13.78 17.84
C SER A 180 2.53 -13.03 19.18
N SER A 181 2.50 -11.69 19.14
CA SER A 181 2.58 -10.78 20.28
C SER A 181 1.58 -9.63 20.10
N LEU A 182 0.85 -9.28 21.17
CA LEU A 182 -0.16 -8.21 21.19
C LEU A 182 0.07 -7.29 22.39
N SER A 183 0.11 -5.99 22.14
CA SER A 183 0.15 -4.94 23.15
C SER A 183 -0.96 -3.93 22.90
N ILE A 184 -1.66 -3.51 23.96
CA ILE A 184 -2.78 -2.56 23.89
C ILE A 184 -2.53 -1.46 24.93
N LYS A 185 -2.39 -0.21 24.47
CA LYS A 185 -2.30 0.96 25.34
C LYS A 185 -3.68 1.41 25.82
N LYS A 186 -3.70 2.19 26.90
CA LYS A 186 -4.92 2.77 27.47
C LYS A 186 -5.66 3.61 26.42
N GLY A 187 -6.87 3.20 26.08
CA GLY A 187 -7.73 3.82 25.06
C GLY A 187 -7.84 3.00 23.77
N GLY A 188 -6.94 2.04 23.52
CA GLY A 188 -7.05 1.12 22.39
C GLY A 188 -8.26 0.19 22.54
N ILE A 189 -9.04 0.05 21.46
CA ILE A 189 -10.25 -0.76 21.39
C ILE A 189 -10.03 -1.90 20.38
N LEU A 190 -10.31 -3.12 20.81
CA LEU A 190 -10.39 -4.30 19.95
C LEU A 190 -11.79 -4.91 20.03
N SER A 191 -12.44 -5.06 18.88
CA SER A 191 -13.81 -5.56 18.73
C SER A 191 -13.87 -6.68 17.70
N GLY A 192 -13.81 -7.94 18.16
CA GLY A 192 -13.95 -9.10 17.30
C GLY A 192 -13.17 -10.31 17.82
N GLN A 193 -12.50 -11.04 16.93
CA GLN A 193 -11.79 -12.27 17.28
C GLN A 193 -10.28 -12.09 17.32
N ALA A 194 -9.65 -12.74 18.29
CA ALA A 194 -8.22 -12.67 18.55
C ALA A 194 -7.65 -14.10 18.50
N GLN A 195 -6.83 -14.40 17.49
CA GLN A 195 -6.21 -15.70 17.29
C GLN A 195 -4.68 -15.59 17.45
N VAL A 196 -4.10 -16.48 18.26
CA VAL A 196 -2.65 -16.50 18.46
C VAL A 196 -2.00 -17.30 17.33
N LYS A 197 -1.17 -16.63 16.53
CA LYS A 197 -0.26 -17.23 15.56
C LYS A 197 0.84 -17.92 16.35
N ASN A 198 0.68 -19.23 16.60
CA ASN A 198 1.52 -20.00 17.52
C ASN A 198 3.02 -19.81 17.21
N PRO A 199 3.80 -19.12 18.07
CA PRO A 199 5.22 -18.97 17.85
C PRO A 199 5.91 -20.28 18.20
N ALA A 200 6.89 -20.69 17.39
CA ALA A 200 7.81 -21.74 17.81
C ALA A 200 8.51 -21.26 19.10
N HIS A 201 8.26 -21.94 20.22
CA HIS A 201 8.66 -21.50 21.57
C HIS A 201 10.16 -21.15 21.64
N HIS A 202 10.48 -19.86 21.79
CA HIS A 202 11.65 -19.49 22.57
C HIS A 202 11.24 -19.41 24.04
N SER A 203 11.14 -20.58 24.67
CA SER A 203 10.93 -20.69 26.11
C SER A 203 12.20 -20.23 26.81
N GLU A 204 12.28 -18.94 27.17
CA GLU A 204 13.35 -18.44 28.03
C GLU A 204 13.30 -19.20 29.36
N LYS A 205 14.32 -20.04 29.57
CA LYS A 205 14.37 -20.99 30.67
C LYS A 205 14.72 -20.26 31.96
N VAL A 206 13.73 -19.59 32.56
CA VAL A 206 13.81 -19.03 33.92
C VAL A 206 13.98 -20.19 34.90
N THR A 207 15.23 -20.61 35.05
CA THR A 207 15.65 -21.64 35.99
C THR A 207 15.60 -21.01 37.36
N VAL A 208 14.46 -21.16 38.04
CA VAL A 208 14.25 -20.61 39.38
C VAL A 208 15.31 -21.19 40.30
N LEU A 209 16.24 -20.35 40.76
CA LEU A 209 17.31 -20.68 41.70
C LEU A 209 16.74 -20.97 43.09
N LYS A 210 16.04 -22.10 43.26
CA LYS A 210 15.31 -22.44 44.50
C LYS A 210 16.00 -23.46 45.41
N ASP A 211 17.12 -24.05 44.99
CA ASP A 211 17.77 -25.13 45.73
C ASP A 211 18.93 -24.71 46.66
N LYS A 212 19.42 -23.46 46.58
CA LYS A 212 20.55 -23.00 47.42
C LYS A 212 20.20 -22.65 48.87
N LEU A 213 18.93 -22.65 49.28
CA LEU A 213 18.51 -22.34 50.67
C LEU A 213 18.27 -23.55 51.57
N LYS A 214 18.54 -24.79 51.10
CA LYS A 214 18.38 -26.01 51.91
C LYS A 214 19.66 -26.65 52.43
N GLN A 215 20.84 -26.29 51.91
CA GLN A 215 22.10 -26.90 52.36
C GLN A 215 22.72 -26.22 53.60
N ASP A 216 22.54 -24.91 53.76
CA ASP A 216 23.05 -24.19 54.94
C ASP A 216 22.29 -24.56 56.24
N ALA A 217 21.06 -25.07 56.13
CA ALA A 217 20.27 -25.54 57.27
C ALA A 217 20.68 -26.94 57.78
N LEU A 218 21.47 -27.71 57.02
CA LEU A 218 21.87 -29.07 57.41
C LEU A 218 23.14 -29.06 58.29
N ILE A 219 24.07 -28.15 58.02
CA ILE A 219 25.39 -28.09 58.69
C ILE A 219 25.27 -27.62 60.16
N LEU A 220 24.25 -26.84 60.50
CA LEU A 220 24.02 -26.39 61.88
C LEU A 220 23.45 -27.47 62.81
N ASN A 221 22.71 -28.45 62.29
CA ASN A 221 22.12 -29.50 63.14
C ASN A 221 23.13 -30.62 63.49
N GLU A 222 24.17 -30.81 62.68
CA GLU A 222 25.20 -31.84 62.91
C GLU A 222 26.29 -31.37 63.88
N SER A 223 26.45 -30.06 64.08
CA SER A 223 27.40 -29.49 65.05
C SER A 223 26.90 -29.54 66.51
N VAL A 224 25.59 -29.58 66.73
CA VAL A 224 25.00 -29.60 68.09
C VAL A 224 25.01 -31.00 68.71
N ASN A 225 24.76 -32.05 67.93
CA ASN A 225 24.70 -33.44 68.44
C ASN A 225 26.07 -34.04 68.80
N ASN A 226 27.19 -33.46 68.33
CA ASN A 226 28.54 -33.94 68.64
C ASN A 226 29.19 -33.23 69.85
N ALA A 227 28.45 -32.39 70.58
CA ALA A 227 28.95 -31.60 71.72
C ALA A 227 28.43 -32.07 73.10
N SER A 228 27.87 -33.28 73.19
CA SER A 228 27.26 -33.82 74.42
C SER A 228 27.68 -35.27 74.75
N LEU A 229 28.99 -35.51 74.62
CA LEU A 229 29.71 -36.68 75.17
C LEU A 229 30.73 -36.20 76.21
#